data_AF-A0A6B3CHC2-F1
#
_entry.id   AF-A0A6B3CHC2-F1
#
_cell.length_a   1.000
_cell.length_b   1.000
_cell.length_c   1.000
_cell.angle_alpha   90.00
_cell.angle_beta   90.00
_cell.angle_gamma   90.00
#
_symmetry.space_group_name_H-M   'P 1'
#
loop_
_entity.id
_entity.type
_entity.pdbx_description
1 polymer ?
#
loop_
_entity_poly.entity_id
_entity_poly.type
_entity_poly.pdbx_seq_one_letter_code
_entity_poly.pdbx_strand_id
1 'polypeptide(L)'
;MNPISPLEQALHAARALVLADLVAGEVAEPDVVSLVEESVVQRRWWVEQWPEGAEFVAGLVAQDVQDALLERYGRWPLCPVCGSGDPHALDVEPELGP
;
A
#
# COMPACT_ATOMS: atom_id res chain seq x y z
N MET A 1 -23.97 7.00 -16.55
CA MET A 1 -23.06 6.78 -15.42
C MET A 1 -22.27 8.05 -15.23
N ASN A 2 -22.25 8.64 -14.02
CA ASN A 2 -21.33 9.74 -13.73
C ASN A 2 -19.90 9.20 -13.79
N PRO A 3 -18.93 9.95 -14.37
CA PRO A 3 -17.54 9.52 -14.35
C PRO A 3 -17.05 9.45 -12.90
N ILE A 4 -16.38 8.35 -12.56
CA ILE A 4 -15.69 8.17 -11.27
C ILE A 4 -14.60 9.25 -11.19
N SER A 5 -14.48 9.95 -10.06
CA SER A 5 -13.49 11.03 -9.92
C SER A 5 -12.05 10.49 -10.00
N PRO A 6 -11.06 11.32 -10.40
CA PRO A 6 -9.66 10.90 -10.40
C PRO A 6 -9.18 10.36 -9.05
N LEU A 7 -9.64 10.97 -7.95
CA LEU A 7 -9.35 10.51 -6.58
C LEU A 7 -9.84 9.07 -6.34
N GLU A 8 -11.11 8.79 -6.64
CA GLU A 8 -11.68 7.44 -6.49
C GLU A 8 -10.95 6.42 -7.36
N GLN A 9 -10.58 6.80 -8.60
CA GLN A 9 -9.82 5.91 -9.48
C GLN A 9 -8.45 5.58 -8.89
N ALA A 10 -7.74 6.57 -8.35
CA ALA A 10 -6.43 6.36 -7.72
C ALA A 10 -6.54 5.47 -6.47
N LEU A 11 -7.51 5.73 -5.59
CA LEU A 11 -7.74 4.92 -4.39
C LEU A 11 -8.12 3.48 -4.73
N HIS A 12 -9.00 3.28 -5.72
CA HIS A 12 -9.38 1.93 -6.16
C HIS A 12 -8.24 1.19 -6.86
N ALA A 13 -7.41 1.88 -7.64
CA ALA A 13 -6.22 1.30 -8.26
C ALA A 13 -5.21 0.87 -7.18
N ALA A 14 -4.91 1.74 -6.22
CA ALA A 14 -4.03 1.44 -5.09
C ALA A 14 -4.52 0.21 -4.31
N ARG A 15 -5.81 0.19 -3.93
CA ARG A 15 -6.45 -0.95 -3.26
C ARG A 15 -6.30 -2.24 -4.06
N ALA A 16 -6.57 -2.21 -5.36
CA ALA A 16 -6.50 -3.40 -6.22
C ALA A 16 -5.06 -3.94 -6.35
N LEU A 17 -4.09 -3.05 -6.51
CA LEU A 17 -2.66 -3.42 -6.61
C LEU A 17 -2.18 -4.06 -5.31
N VAL A 18 -2.42 -3.41 -4.17
CA VAL A 18 -1.96 -3.91 -2.86
C VAL A 18 -2.63 -5.25 -2.52
N LEU A 19 -3.93 -5.41 -2.79
CA LEU A 19 -4.60 -6.70 -2.61
C LEU A 19 -4.03 -7.79 -3.53
N ALA A 20 -3.67 -7.46 -4.77
CA ALA A 20 -3.05 -8.42 -5.68
C ALA A 20 -1.69 -8.89 -5.15
N ASP A 21 -0.87 -7.98 -4.61
CA ASP A 21 0.42 -8.32 -4.02
C ASP A 21 0.28 -9.14 -2.73
N LEU A 22 -0.72 -8.82 -1.89
CA LEU A 22 -1.01 -9.61 -0.68
C LEU A 22 -1.46 -11.03 -1.02
N VAL A 23 -2.26 -11.20 -2.07
CA VAL A 23 -2.67 -12.53 -2.57
C VAL A 23 -1.45 -13.27 -3.12
N ALA A 24 -0.60 -12.61 -3.89
CA ALA A 24 0.62 -13.21 -4.43
C ALA A 24 1.62 -13.61 -3.32
N GLY A 25 1.64 -12.86 -2.22
CA GLY A 25 2.44 -13.13 -1.03
C GLY A 25 1.78 -14.07 -0.01
N GLU A 26 0.62 -14.65 -0.33
CA GLU A 26 -0.12 -15.58 0.53
C GLU A 26 -0.50 -15.02 1.93
N VAL A 27 -0.67 -13.70 2.04
CA VAL A 27 -1.00 -12.99 3.31
C VAL A 27 -2.32 -12.23 3.26
N ALA A 28 -3.17 -12.50 2.27
CA ALA A 28 -4.49 -11.85 2.10
C ALA A 28 -5.58 -12.40 3.04
N GLU A 29 -5.28 -12.52 4.33
CA GLU A 29 -6.26 -12.90 5.36
C GLU A 29 -7.29 -11.77 5.59
N PRO A 30 -8.50 -12.07 6.11
CA PRO A 30 -9.56 -11.06 6.28
C PRO A 30 -9.17 -9.83 7.13
N ASP A 31 -8.36 -10.02 8.16
CA ASP A 31 -7.85 -8.93 8.99
C ASP A 31 -6.78 -8.12 8.26
N VAL A 32 -5.93 -8.75 7.46
CA VAL A 32 -4.98 -8.04 6.58
C VAL A 32 -5.71 -7.21 5.52
N VAL A 33 -6.76 -7.75 4.91
CA VAL A 33 -7.62 -6.99 3.99
C VAL A 33 -8.23 -5.77 4.71
N SER A 34 -8.59 -5.90 5.98
CA SER A 34 -9.12 -4.78 6.77
C SER A 34 -8.09 -3.66 6.95
N LEU A 35 -6.80 -3.98 7.10
CA LEU A 35 -5.71 -2.99 7.15
C LEU A 35 -5.61 -2.20 5.83
N VAL A 36 -5.78 -2.86 4.68
CA VAL A 36 -5.79 -2.20 3.37
C VAL A 36 -6.95 -1.20 3.28
N GLU A 37 -8.16 -1.61 3.69
CA GLU A 37 -9.32 -0.70 3.66
C GLU A 37 -9.12 0.50 4.59
N GLU A 38 -8.55 0.29 5.77
CA GLU A 38 -8.24 1.37 6.71
C GLU A 38 -7.22 2.36 6.11
N SER A 39 -6.12 1.85 5.54
CA SER A 39 -5.14 2.69 4.86
C SER A 39 -5.76 3.49 3.71
N VAL A 40 -6.59 2.87 2.85
CA VAL A 40 -7.28 3.56 1.74
C VAL A 40 -8.19 4.68 2.27
N VAL A 41 -8.90 4.46 3.38
CA VAL A 41 -9.73 5.48 4.03
C VAL A 41 -8.87 6.64 4.54
N GLN A 42 -7.74 6.35 5.20
CA GLN A 42 -6.83 7.38 5.70
C GLN A 42 -6.19 8.19 4.56
N ARG A 43 -5.77 7.52 3.47
CA ARG A 43 -5.12 8.14 2.32
C ARG A 43 -6.07 8.96 1.44
N ARG A 44 -7.39 8.72 1.50
CA ARG A 44 -8.37 9.62 0.87
C ARG A 44 -8.17 11.07 1.33
N TRP A 45 -8.17 11.30 2.64
CA TRP A 45 -8.06 12.67 3.18
C TRP A 45 -6.74 13.31 2.77
N TRP A 46 -5.65 12.54 2.75
CA TRP A 46 -4.33 13.00 2.34
C TRP A 46 -4.32 13.52 0.89
N VAL A 47 -4.92 12.79 -0.05
CA VAL A 47 -5.04 13.24 -1.46
C VAL A 47 -6.02 14.40 -1.60
N GLU A 48 -7.07 14.46 -0.78
CA GLU A 48 -7.95 15.63 -0.75
C GLU A 48 -7.20 16.90 -0.32
N GLN A 49 -6.17 16.79 0.54
CA GLN A 49 -5.30 17.91 0.89
C GLN A 49 -4.25 18.21 -0.20
N TRP A 50 -3.80 17.19 -0.92
CA TRP A 50 -2.81 17.32 -1.99
C TRP A 50 -3.16 16.44 -3.21
N PRO A 51 -3.97 16.94 -4.15
CA PRO A 51 -4.48 16.15 -5.27
C PRO A 51 -3.41 15.59 -6.20
N GLU A 52 -2.31 16.32 -6.41
CA GLU A 52 -1.18 15.85 -7.22
C GLU A 52 -0.53 14.61 -6.58
N GLY A 53 -0.66 14.46 -5.26
CA GLY A 53 -0.15 13.30 -4.54
C GLY A 53 -0.85 11.98 -4.90
N ALA A 54 -1.93 12.00 -5.68
CA ALA A 54 -2.64 10.80 -6.15
C ALA A 54 -1.71 9.77 -6.81
N GLU A 55 -0.61 10.21 -7.45
CA GLU A 55 0.38 9.32 -8.06
C GLU A 55 1.16 8.46 -7.03
N PHE A 56 1.28 8.93 -5.78
CA PHE A 56 2.04 8.25 -4.72
C PHE A 56 1.18 7.32 -3.86
N VAL A 57 -0.16 7.40 -3.95
CA VAL A 57 -1.11 6.71 -3.07
C VAL A 57 -0.90 5.21 -3.03
N ALA A 58 -0.60 4.58 -4.18
CA ALA A 58 -0.35 3.14 -4.20
C ALA A 58 0.85 2.74 -3.33
N GLY A 59 1.94 3.53 -3.40
CA GLY A 59 3.12 3.31 -2.56
C GLY A 59 2.85 3.60 -1.09
N LEU A 60 2.12 4.68 -0.79
CA LEU A 60 1.75 5.05 0.59
C LEU A 60 0.84 3.99 1.24
N VAL A 61 -0.15 3.47 0.51
CA VAL A 61 -1.01 2.37 1.01
C VAL A 61 -0.19 1.10 1.23
N ALA A 62 0.74 0.80 0.32
CA ALA A 62 1.63 -0.34 0.51
C ALA A 62 2.46 -0.17 1.80
N GLN A 63 3.08 0.99 2.02
CA GLN A 63 3.87 1.30 3.22
C GLN A 63 3.05 1.16 4.51
N ASP A 64 1.84 1.73 4.57
CA ASP A 64 0.94 1.57 5.73
C ASP A 64 0.69 0.10 6.07
N VAL A 65 0.49 -0.73 5.04
CA VAL A 65 0.25 -2.16 5.19
C VAL A 65 1.53 -2.89 5.60
N GLN A 66 2.71 -2.53 5.06
CA GLN A 66 3.98 -3.13 5.50
C GLN A 66 4.20 -2.88 6.99
N ASP A 67 4.00 -1.65 7.45
CA ASP A 67 4.18 -1.26 8.84
C ASP A 67 3.22 -2.02 9.75
N ALA A 68 1.94 -2.12 9.37
CA ALA A 68 0.94 -2.85 10.14
C ALA A 68 1.19 -4.37 10.17
N LEU A 69 1.78 -4.94 9.12
CA LEU A 69 2.12 -6.37 9.07
C LEU A 69 3.38 -6.71 9.87
N LEU A 70 4.32 -5.77 10.04
CA LEU A 70 5.62 -6.04 10.66
C LEU A 70 5.52 -6.72 12.02
N GLU A 71 4.59 -6.28 12.87
CA GLU A 71 4.45 -6.80 14.24
C GLU A 71 3.83 -8.22 14.27
N ARG A 72 2.94 -8.56 13.33
CA ARG A 72 2.10 -9.77 13.42
C ARG A 72 2.39 -10.84 12.36
N TYR A 73 2.75 -10.41 11.16
CA TYR A 73 3.01 -11.26 9.99
C TYR A 73 4.47 -11.20 9.55
N GLY A 74 5.26 -10.29 10.14
CA GLY A 74 6.65 -10.10 9.80
C GLY A 74 6.82 -9.23 8.56
N ARG A 75 8.00 -9.31 7.95
CA ARG A 75 8.38 -8.42 6.84
C ARG A 75 7.63 -8.80 5.58
N TRP A 76 6.92 -7.83 5.01
CA TRP A 76 6.20 -8.00 3.76
C TRP A 76 6.25 -6.71 2.91
N PRO A 77 6.36 -6.81 1.58
CA PRO A 77 6.90 -7.96 0.87
C PRO A 77 8.41 -8.05 1.13
N LEU A 78 9.00 -9.24 1.06
CA LEU A 78 10.47 -9.34 1.08
C LEU A 78 11.05 -8.67 -0.17
N CYS A 79 12.16 -7.94 0.01
CA CYS A 79 12.85 -7.28 -1.10
C CYS A 79 13.36 -8.32 -2.11
N PRO A 80 12.89 -8.31 -3.39
CA PRO A 80 13.33 -9.27 -4.38
C PRO A 80 14.73 -8.97 -4.95
N VAL A 81 15.29 -7.79 -4.64
CA VAL A 81 16.54 -7.29 -5.26
C VAL A 81 17.77 -7.64 -4.43
N CYS A 82 17.68 -7.63 -3.09
CA CYS A 82 18.85 -7.70 -2.22
C CYS A 82 19.42 -9.12 -2.00
N GLY A 83 18.88 -10.14 -2.67
CA GLY A 83 19.51 -11.46 -2.82
C GLY A 83 19.85 -12.15 -1.49
N SER A 84 21.12 -12.55 -1.31
CA SER A 84 21.62 -13.39 -0.22
C SER A 84 21.93 -12.65 1.09
N GLY A 85 21.47 -11.41 1.23
CA GLY A 85 21.57 -10.65 2.48
C GLY A 85 20.54 -11.09 3.52
N ASP A 86 20.55 -10.45 4.69
CA ASP A 86 19.49 -10.62 5.68
C ASP A 86 18.14 -10.20 5.07
N PRO A 87 17.07 -11.03 5.16
CA PRO A 87 15.77 -10.70 4.60
C PRO A 87 15.23 -9.38 5.18
N HIS A 88 14.87 -8.44 4.30
CA HIS A 88 14.25 -7.18 4.67
C HIS A 88 12.99 -6.90 3.86
N ALA A 89 12.12 -6.02 4.38
CA ALA A 89 10.96 -5.56 3.64
C ALA A 89 11.42 -4.70 2.46
N LEU A 90 10.65 -4.69 1.37
CA LEU A 90 10.90 -3.83 0.23
C LEU A 90 10.73 -2.37 0.65
N ASP A 91 11.80 -1.61 0.53
CA ASP A 91 11.85 -0.19 0.88
C ASP A 91 12.12 0.67 -0.37
N VAL A 92 11.66 1.92 -0.36
CA VAL A 92 11.73 2.86 -1.49
C VAL A 92 12.42 4.15 -1.05
N GLU A 93 13.43 4.56 -1.80
CA GLU A 93 14.22 5.77 -1.54
C GLU A 93 14.15 6.77 -2.72
N PRO A 94 13.90 8.07 -2.46
CA PRO A 94 13.60 8.65 -1.14
C PRO A 94 12.23 8.19 -0.62
N GLU A 95 12.02 8.28 0.69
CA GLU A 95 10.71 8.05 1.30
C GLU A 95 9.61 8.82 0.55
N LEU A 96 8.47 8.15 0.36
CA LEU A 96 7.32 8.73 -0.34
C LEU A 96 6.59 9.71 0.60
N GLY A 97 6.70 10.99 0.29
CA GLY A 97 6.15 12.06 1.12
C GLY A 97 7.16 12.60 2.15
N PRO A 98 6.83 13.71 2.84
CA PRO A 98 7.61 14.25 3.94
C PRO A 98 7.23 13.66 5.31
#